data_AF-A0A372QU65-F1
#
_entry.id   AF-A0A372QU65-F1
#
_cell.length_a   1.000
_cell.length_b   1.000
_cell.length_c   1.000
_cell.angle_alpha   90.00
_cell.angle_beta   90.00
_cell.angle_gamma   90.00
#
_symmetry.space_group_name_H-M   'P 1'
#
loop_
_entity.id
_entity.type
_entity.pdbx_description
1 polymer ?
#
loop_
_entity_poly.entity_id
_entity_poly.type
_entity_poly.pdbx_seq_one_letter_code
_entity_poly.pdbx_strand_id
1 'polypeptide(L)'
;MPYTCFLCSTNPPRTFSSKNSLYFHENSTHPNNKIIPHSRCLTSPSFYDICQFKNSFVMQLKARLQFHRSEPRAKILKMEPFSEGLFIILFYNESTFQYSPAQRKYICKFEGTQGYEQLGNFFGNKNWGSKKRRTGTCAYVLMQNAQQAYDVTFIWKERVYKDSNTKLCCGSMRFEFNVDVKDFVEEI
;
A
#
# COMPACT_ATOMS: atom_id res chain seq x y z
N MET A 1 -29.51 -3.21 11.42
CA MET A 1 -29.22 -4.32 10.49
C MET A 1 -27.96 -5.04 10.97
N PRO A 2 -27.93 -6.38 11.00
CA PRO A 2 -26.75 -7.15 11.41
C PRO A 2 -25.64 -7.07 10.35
N TYR A 3 -24.38 -7.19 10.80
CA TYR A 3 -23.20 -7.24 9.93
C TYR A 3 -22.84 -8.70 9.63
N THR A 4 -22.90 -9.09 8.37
CA THR A 4 -22.65 -10.48 7.95
C THR A 4 -21.18 -10.71 7.56
N CYS A 5 -20.59 -11.79 8.05
CA CYS A 5 -19.31 -12.28 7.56
C CYS A 5 -19.52 -13.14 6.30
N PHE A 6 -19.03 -12.67 5.16
CA PHE A 6 -19.10 -13.39 3.89
C PHE A 6 -17.93 -14.37 3.66
N LEU A 7 -16.97 -14.42 4.59
CA LEU A 7 -15.81 -15.31 4.54
C LEU A 7 -16.05 -16.64 5.24
N CYS A 8 -17.06 -16.71 6.11
CA CYS A 8 -17.47 -17.94 6.77
C CYS A 8 -18.32 -18.81 5.83
N SER A 9 -17.98 -20.10 5.73
CA SER A 9 -18.77 -21.09 4.98
C SER A 9 -20.00 -21.62 5.75
N THR A 10 -20.40 -20.97 6.84
CA THR A 10 -21.52 -21.44 7.69
C THR A 10 -22.88 -21.09 7.09
N ASN A 11 -23.87 -21.95 7.26
CA ASN A 11 -25.24 -21.69 6.87
C ASN A 11 -26.18 -21.89 8.10
N PRO A 12 -26.83 -20.82 8.63
CA PRO A 12 -26.81 -19.44 8.13
C PRO A 12 -25.45 -18.73 8.32
N PRO A 13 -25.19 -17.65 7.56
CA PRO A 13 -23.97 -16.85 7.68
C PRO A 13 -23.79 -16.28 9.10
N ARG A 14 -22.54 -16.23 9.58
CA ARG A 14 -22.26 -15.58 10.87
C ARG A 14 -22.58 -14.10 10.80
N THR A 15 -23.34 -13.63 11.78
CA THR A 15 -23.76 -12.23 11.90
C THR A 15 -23.25 -11.60 13.19
N PHE A 16 -23.04 -10.29 13.16
CA PHE A 16 -22.44 -9.52 14.24
C PHE A 16 -23.26 -8.26 14.52
N SER A 17 -23.29 -7.84 15.79
CA SER A 17 -24.03 -6.65 16.25
C SER A 17 -23.38 -5.34 15.81
N SER A 18 -22.07 -5.34 15.55
CA SER A 18 -21.33 -4.14 15.13
C SER A 18 -20.30 -4.45 14.04
N LYS A 19 -19.90 -3.39 13.32
CA LYS A 19 -18.82 -3.43 12.34
C LYS A 19 -17.47 -3.80 12.98
N ASN A 20 -17.22 -3.36 14.21
CA ASN A 20 -15.99 -3.67 14.93
C ASN A 20 -15.92 -5.15 15.32
N SER A 21 -17.02 -5.72 15.81
CA SER A 21 -17.08 -7.15 16.11
C SER A 21 -16.89 -8.02 14.86
N LEU A 22 -17.47 -7.61 13.72
CA LEU A 22 -17.20 -8.28 12.44
C LEU A 22 -15.71 -8.19 12.08
N TYR A 23 -15.10 -7.01 12.20
CA TYR A 23 -13.67 -6.83 11.92
C TYR A 23 -12.76 -7.69 12.80
N PHE A 24 -13.00 -7.75 14.11
CA PHE A 24 -12.22 -8.61 15.02
C PHE A 24 -12.37 -10.09 14.68
N HIS A 25 -13.57 -10.51 14.27
CA HIS A 25 -13.80 -11.87 13.79
C HIS A 25 -13.07 -12.14 12.48
N GLU A 26 -13.17 -11.24 11.49
CA GLU A 26 -12.46 -11.37 10.20
C GLU A 26 -10.95 -11.50 10.42
N ASN A 27 -10.35 -10.65 11.26
CA ASN A 27 -8.91 -10.71 11.53
C ASN A 27 -8.47 -11.98 12.25
N SER A 28 -9.26 -12.46 13.21
CA SER A 28 -8.88 -13.62 14.03
C SER A 28 -9.16 -14.95 13.34
N THR A 29 -10.24 -15.03 12.57
CA THR A 29 -10.73 -16.27 11.95
C THR A 29 -10.33 -16.39 10.47
N HIS A 30 -10.06 -15.28 9.80
CA HIS A 30 -9.66 -15.22 8.39
C HIS A 30 -8.37 -14.41 8.19
N PRO A 31 -7.26 -14.76 8.88
CA PRO A 31 -5.99 -14.07 8.69
C PRO A 31 -5.52 -14.19 7.25
N ASN A 32 -4.89 -13.14 6.72
CA ASN A 32 -4.39 -13.08 5.35
C ASN A 32 -5.45 -13.33 4.26
N ASN A 33 -6.72 -12.96 4.52
CA ASN A 33 -7.80 -13.15 3.56
C ASN A 33 -7.51 -12.47 2.21
N LYS A 34 -7.59 -13.25 1.12
CA LYS A 34 -7.53 -12.77 -0.27
C LYS A 34 -8.85 -12.86 -1.01
N ILE A 35 -9.92 -13.34 -0.37
CA ILE A 35 -11.24 -13.49 -1.01
C ILE A 35 -11.85 -12.10 -1.18
N ILE A 36 -12.03 -11.70 -2.44
CA ILE A 36 -12.65 -10.43 -2.84
C ILE A 36 -13.99 -10.75 -3.53
N PRO A 37 -15.11 -10.74 -2.80
CA PRO A 37 -16.40 -11.22 -3.32
C PRO A 37 -16.87 -10.47 -4.56
N HIS A 38 -16.55 -9.17 -4.66
CA HIS A 38 -16.95 -8.30 -5.77
C HIS A 38 -15.89 -8.15 -6.85
N SER A 39 -14.83 -8.96 -6.85
CA SER A 39 -13.72 -8.88 -7.83
C SER A 39 -14.19 -8.93 -9.28
N ARG A 40 -15.24 -9.71 -9.58
CA ARG A 40 -15.86 -9.82 -10.91
C ARG A 40 -16.51 -8.52 -11.40
N CYS A 41 -16.81 -7.59 -10.48
CA CYS A 41 -17.40 -6.29 -10.81
C CYS A 41 -16.35 -5.21 -11.08
N LEU A 42 -15.06 -5.53 -10.91
CA LEU A 42 -13.98 -4.56 -11.07
C LEU A 42 -13.53 -4.49 -12.53
N THR A 43 -13.36 -3.27 -13.03
CA THR A 43 -12.75 -3.04 -14.33
C THR A 43 -11.27 -3.38 -14.27
N SER A 44 -10.83 -4.26 -15.16
CA SER A 44 -9.41 -4.56 -15.34
C SER A 44 -8.68 -3.30 -15.84
N PRO A 45 -7.58 -2.89 -15.19
CA PRO A 45 -6.75 -1.79 -15.69
C PRO A 45 -6.10 -2.17 -17.02
N SER A 46 -5.87 -1.18 -17.88
CA SER A 46 -5.08 -1.39 -19.08
C SER A 46 -3.58 -1.51 -18.75
N PHE A 47 -2.79 -2.05 -19.68
CA PHE A 47 -1.33 -2.03 -19.56
C PHE A 47 -0.78 -0.60 -19.41
N TYR A 48 -1.40 0.35 -20.12
CA TYR A 48 -1.06 1.77 -20.01
C TYR A 48 -1.25 2.29 -18.58
N ASP A 49 -2.36 1.97 -17.92
CA ASP A 49 -2.63 2.39 -16.54
C ASP A 49 -1.58 1.84 -15.56
N ILE A 50 -1.17 0.58 -15.75
CA ILE A 50 -0.13 -0.07 -14.94
C ILE A 50 1.22 0.66 -15.11
N CYS A 51 1.63 0.91 -16.36
CA CYS A 51 2.88 1.61 -16.66
C CYS A 51 2.85 3.06 -16.14
N GLN A 52 1.76 3.78 -16.34
CA GLN A 52 1.58 5.14 -15.84
C GLN A 52 1.65 5.20 -14.32
N PHE A 53 1.03 4.24 -13.64
CA PHE A 53 1.14 4.14 -12.19
C PHE A 53 2.59 3.96 -11.75
N LYS A 54 3.31 2.96 -12.29
CA LYS A 54 4.70 2.67 -11.89
C LYS A 54 5.60 3.90 -12.05
N ASN A 55 5.51 4.58 -13.19
CA ASN A 55 6.32 5.76 -13.49
C ASN A 55 5.96 6.94 -12.57
N SER A 56 4.66 7.27 -12.49
CA SER A 56 4.19 8.38 -11.67
C SER A 56 4.44 8.16 -10.18
N PHE A 57 4.35 6.92 -9.70
CA PHE A 57 4.66 6.56 -8.32
C PHE A 57 6.10 6.86 -7.96
N VAL A 58 7.06 6.38 -8.76
CA VAL A 58 8.49 6.63 -8.51
C VAL A 58 8.80 8.12 -8.53
N MET A 59 8.24 8.87 -9.50
CA MET A 59 8.43 10.32 -9.56
C MET A 59 7.90 11.04 -8.31
N GLN A 60 6.66 10.72 -7.89
CA GLN A 60 6.04 11.34 -6.72
C GLN A 60 6.69 10.94 -5.40
N LEU A 61 7.21 9.71 -5.31
CA LEU A 61 8.00 9.24 -4.17
C LEU A 61 9.30 10.05 -4.07
N LYS A 62 10.07 10.15 -5.15
CA LYS A 62 11.32 10.93 -5.19
C LYS A 62 11.10 12.42 -4.91
N ALA A 63 9.95 12.97 -5.29
CA ALA A 63 9.60 14.34 -4.92
C ALA A 63 9.45 14.50 -3.39
N ARG A 64 8.99 13.46 -2.69
CA ARG A 64 8.82 13.44 -1.22
C ARG A 64 10.09 13.10 -0.43
N LEU A 65 11.11 12.55 -1.10
CA LEU A 65 12.44 12.35 -0.51
C LEU A 65 13.14 13.71 -0.36
N GLN A 66 13.27 14.15 0.89
CA GLN A 66 13.90 15.39 1.29
C GLN A 66 15.20 15.07 2.04
N PHE A 67 16.16 15.98 1.95
CA PHE A 67 17.51 15.79 2.48
C PHE A 67 17.68 16.34 3.90
N HIS A 68 16.60 16.41 4.67
CA HIS A 68 16.68 16.86 6.05
C HIS A 68 17.35 15.78 6.90
N ARG A 69 18.41 16.15 7.64
CA ARG A 69 19.28 15.23 8.40
C ARG A 69 18.74 14.81 9.77
N SER A 70 17.56 15.27 10.17
CA SER A 70 16.92 14.77 11.38
C SER A 70 16.46 13.32 11.16
N GLU A 71 16.55 12.50 12.19
CA GLU A 71 16.17 11.08 12.34
C GLU A 71 15.15 10.49 11.34
N PRO A 72 15.19 9.16 11.11
CA PRO A 72 14.25 8.48 10.23
C PRO A 72 12.80 8.92 10.45
N ARG A 73 12.18 9.49 9.42
CA ARG A 73 10.81 10.01 9.52
C ARG A 73 9.85 9.11 8.78
N ALA A 74 8.80 8.68 9.48
CA ALA A 74 7.63 8.11 8.84
C ALA A 74 7.00 9.13 7.89
N LYS A 75 6.78 8.72 6.65
CA LYS A 75 6.15 9.50 5.58
C LYS A 75 5.02 8.71 4.95
N ILE A 76 4.09 9.46 4.38
CA ILE A 76 2.96 8.92 3.63
C ILE A 76 2.92 9.59 2.25
N LEU A 77 2.94 8.76 1.20
CA LEU A 77 2.61 9.15 -0.16
C LEU A 77 1.15 8.76 -0.40
N LYS A 78 0.28 9.74 -0.66
CA LYS A 78 -1.14 9.52 -0.96
C LYS A 78 -1.40 9.76 -2.44
N MET A 79 -2.16 8.87 -3.08
CA MET A 79 -2.71 9.02 -4.42
C MET A 79 -4.22 8.84 -4.38
N GLU A 80 -4.95 9.84 -4.89
CA GLU A 80 -6.41 9.86 -4.89
C GLU A 80 -6.93 10.76 -6.02
N PRO A 81 -7.94 10.33 -6.79
CA PRO A 81 -8.59 9.00 -6.74
C PRO A 81 -7.64 7.87 -7.17
N PHE A 82 -7.89 6.65 -6.70
CA PHE A 82 -7.11 5.47 -7.08
C PHE A 82 -7.99 4.23 -7.30
N SER A 83 -7.82 3.56 -8.44
CA SER A 83 -8.62 2.39 -8.83
C SER A 83 -8.37 1.18 -7.92
N GLU A 84 -9.46 0.56 -7.46
CA GLU A 84 -9.42 -0.70 -6.69
C GLU A 84 -8.83 -1.85 -7.53
N GLY A 85 -9.34 -2.00 -8.77
CA GLY A 85 -8.89 -3.04 -9.70
C GLY A 85 -7.40 -2.90 -10.03
N LEU A 86 -6.90 -1.67 -10.17
CA LEU A 86 -5.48 -1.43 -10.35
C LEU A 86 -4.67 -1.89 -9.14
N PHE A 87 -5.09 -1.55 -7.91
CA PHE A 87 -4.39 -2.01 -6.71
C PHE A 87 -4.32 -3.53 -6.61
N ILE A 88 -5.43 -4.23 -6.90
CA ILE A 88 -5.48 -5.69 -6.87
C ILE A 88 -4.53 -6.29 -7.92
N ILE A 89 -4.60 -5.83 -9.18
CA ILE A 89 -3.74 -6.36 -10.25
C ILE A 89 -2.24 -6.17 -9.93
N LEU A 90 -1.89 -5.07 -9.26
CA LEU A 90 -0.50 -4.79 -8.91
C LEU A 90 0.04 -5.69 -7.80
N PHE A 91 -0.79 -6.09 -6.83
CA PHE A 91 -0.31 -6.66 -5.57
C PHE A 91 -0.92 -8.02 -5.18
N TYR A 92 -1.94 -8.53 -5.88
CA TYR A 92 -2.67 -9.74 -5.48
C TYR A 92 -1.78 -10.98 -5.27
N ASN A 93 -0.75 -11.12 -6.11
CA ASN A 93 0.18 -12.24 -6.08
C ASN A 93 1.21 -12.14 -4.96
N GLU A 94 1.33 -10.99 -4.29
CA GLU A 94 2.27 -10.80 -3.18
C GLU A 94 1.80 -11.60 -1.96
N SER A 95 2.75 -12.18 -1.23
CA SER A 95 2.46 -13.06 -0.08
C SER A 95 1.77 -12.30 1.07
N THR A 96 2.09 -11.02 1.23
CA THR A 96 1.57 -10.12 2.27
C THR A 96 0.28 -9.41 1.86
N PHE A 97 -0.27 -9.71 0.68
CA PHE A 97 -1.52 -9.12 0.21
C PHE A 97 -2.70 -9.60 1.06
N GLN A 98 -3.47 -8.64 1.59
CA GLN A 98 -4.62 -8.89 2.45
C GLN A 98 -5.79 -7.98 2.08
N TYR A 99 -7.01 -8.48 2.20
CA TYR A 99 -8.25 -7.74 2.06
C TYR A 99 -9.14 -7.91 3.29
N SER A 100 -9.61 -6.78 3.84
CA SER A 100 -10.67 -6.75 4.86
C SER A 100 -11.99 -6.28 4.23
N PRO A 101 -12.97 -7.19 4.06
CA PRO A 101 -14.31 -6.84 3.59
C PRO A 101 -15.01 -5.82 4.48
N ALA A 102 -14.94 -5.98 5.81
CA ALA A 102 -15.56 -5.04 6.74
C ALA A 102 -14.99 -3.62 6.55
N GLN A 103 -13.69 -3.49 6.33
CA GLN A 103 -13.06 -2.17 6.20
C GLN A 103 -13.03 -1.62 4.78
N ARG A 104 -13.38 -2.42 3.75
CA ARG A 104 -13.16 -2.09 2.32
C ARG A 104 -11.70 -1.62 2.11
N LYS A 105 -10.77 -2.41 2.62
CA LYS A 105 -9.35 -2.06 2.76
C LYS A 105 -8.46 -3.19 2.25
N TYR A 106 -7.47 -2.85 1.43
CA TYR A 106 -6.39 -3.74 1.05
C TYR A 106 -5.08 -3.29 1.69
N ILE A 107 -4.21 -4.25 1.98
CA ILE A 107 -2.86 -4.02 2.50
C ILE A 107 -1.90 -4.93 1.74
N CYS A 108 -0.72 -4.42 1.39
CA CYS A 108 0.40 -5.20 0.90
C CYS A 108 1.69 -4.64 1.49
N LYS A 109 2.54 -5.51 2.03
CA LYS A 109 3.76 -5.14 2.75
C LYS A 109 5.01 -5.69 2.09
N PHE A 110 6.07 -4.92 2.08
CA PHE A 110 7.40 -5.34 1.65
C PHE A 110 8.40 -4.99 2.74
N GLU A 111 9.32 -5.89 3.06
CA GLU A 111 10.23 -5.74 4.20
C GLU A 111 11.67 -6.02 3.80
N GLY A 112 12.61 -5.25 4.37
CA GLY A 112 14.02 -5.51 4.23
C GLY A 112 14.57 -5.35 2.81
N THR A 113 15.81 -5.83 2.62
CA THR A 113 16.50 -5.77 1.32
C THR A 113 15.74 -6.54 0.23
N GLN A 114 15.20 -7.73 0.55
CA GLN A 114 14.42 -8.52 -0.40
C GLN A 114 13.18 -7.74 -0.89
N GLY A 115 12.44 -7.10 0.02
CA GLY A 115 11.30 -6.26 -0.35
C GLY A 115 11.71 -5.07 -1.23
N TYR A 116 12.86 -4.46 -0.96
CA TYR A 116 13.39 -3.37 -1.79
C TYR A 116 13.71 -3.83 -3.22
N GLU A 117 14.32 -5.01 -3.37
CA GLU A 117 14.64 -5.60 -4.69
C GLU A 117 13.38 -6.00 -5.46
N GLN A 118 12.41 -6.62 -4.80
CA GLN A 118 11.11 -6.95 -5.37
C GLN A 118 10.42 -5.70 -5.93
N LEU A 119 10.39 -4.62 -5.16
CA LEU A 119 9.85 -3.33 -5.61
C LEU A 119 10.69 -2.74 -6.76
N GLY A 120 12.01 -2.90 -6.74
CA GLY A 120 12.87 -2.47 -7.84
C GLY A 120 12.54 -3.16 -9.16
N ASN A 121 12.32 -4.48 -9.13
CA ASN A 121 11.89 -5.25 -10.29
C ASN A 121 10.47 -4.86 -10.72
N PHE A 122 9.55 -4.72 -9.75
CA PHE A 122 8.18 -4.30 -9.98
C PHE A 122 8.11 -2.93 -10.69
N PHE A 123 8.89 -1.94 -10.24
CA PHE A 123 8.94 -0.62 -10.85
C PHE A 123 9.85 -0.53 -12.10
N GLY A 124 10.61 -1.58 -12.42
CA GLY A 124 11.64 -1.51 -13.46
C GLY A 124 12.74 -0.49 -13.15
N ASN A 125 13.01 -0.23 -11.86
CA ASN A 125 13.94 0.79 -11.39
C ASN A 125 14.62 0.36 -10.09
N LYS A 126 15.89 -0.08 -10.16
CA LYS A 126 16.68 -0.49 -8.98
C LYS A 126 16.86 0.63 -7.95
N ASN A 127 16.77 1.89 -8.38
CA ASN A 127 16.90 3.09 -7.54
C ASN A 127 15.53 3.76 -7.32
N TRP A 128 14.44 3.00 -7.31
CA TRP A 128 13.07 3.53 -7.16
C TRP A 128 12.91 4.37 -5.89
N GLY A 129 13.50 3.91 -4.79
CA GLY A 129 13.36 4.49 -3.46
C GLY A 129 14.44 5.49 -3.07
N SER A 130 15.31 5.92 -3.99
CA SER A 130 16.44 6.81 -3.65
C SER A 130 16.54 8.05 -4.54
N LYS A 131 17.08 9.12 -3.96
CA LYS A 131 17.34 10.41 -4.61
C LYS A 131 18.71 10.93 -4.15
N LYS A 132 19.65 11.08 -5.08
CA LYS A 132 21.01 11.61 -4.83
C LYS A 132 21.10 13.08 -5.23
N ARG A 133 21.81 13.90 -4.45
CA ARG A 133 22.25 15.25 -4.83
C ARG A 133 23.57 15.18 -5.60
N ARG A 134 23.87 16.26 -6.33
CA ARG A 134 25.22 16.46 -6.91
C ARG A 134 26.33 16.44 -5.85
N THR A 135 26.02 16.83 -4.61
CA THR A 135 26.96 16.87 -3.48
C THR A 135 27.19 15.51 -2.80
N GLY A 136 26.68 14.40 -3.35
CA GLY A 136 26.86 13.05 -2.79
C GLY A 136 25.80 12.62 -1.77
N THR A 137 25.10 13.55 -1.12
CA THR A 137 24.02 13.25 -0.17
C THR A 137 22.87 12.49 -0.84
N CYS A 138 22.45 11.37 -0.25
CA CYS A 138 21.36 10.52 -0.71
C CYS A 138 20.24 10.47 0.33
N ALA A 139 19.01 10.78 -0.09
CA ALA A 139 17.80 10.51 0.68
C ALA A 139 17.15 9.26 0.10
N TYR A 140 16.75 8.32 0.96
CA TYR A 140 16.24 7.03 0.54
C TYR A 140 15.14 6.48 1.44
N VAL A 141 14.30 5.60 0.89
CA VAL A 141 13.35 4.80 1.64
C VAL A 141 14.13 3.80 2.49
N LEU A 142 14.02 3.93 3.80
CA LEU A 142 14.71 3.07 4.76
C LEU A 142 13.97 1.73 4.85
N MET A 143 14.57 0.69 4.27
CA MET A 143 14.07 -0.70 4.32
C MET A 143 14.89 -1.58 5.27
N GLN A 144 16.15 -1.22 5.54
CA GLN A 144 17.04 -1.97 6.42
C GLN A 144 18.16 -1.07 6.93
N ASN A 145 18.55 -1.26 8.19
CA ASN A 145 19.79 -0.73 8.76
C ASN A 145 20.53 -1.84 9.55
N ALA A 146 21.59 -1.47 10.26
CA ALA A 146 22.37 -2.43 11.05
C ALA A 146 21.60 -3.02 12.25
N GLN A 147 20.53 -2.34 12.69
CA GLN A 147 19.76 -2.73 13.87
C GLN A 147 18.54 -3.58 13.52
N GLN A 148 17.85 -3.27 12.42
CA GLN A 148 16.59 -3.93 12.05
C GLN A 148 16.22 -3.78 10.56
N ALA A 149 15.29 -4.63 10.13
CA ALA A 149 14.52 -4.42 8.91
C ALA A 149 13.34 -3.47 9.17
N TYR A 150 12.91 -2.78 8.12
CA TYR A 150 11.74 -1.92 8.10
C TYR A 150 10.81 -2.39 7.00
N ASP A 151 9.51 -2.20 7.21
CA ASP A 151 8.50 -2.43 6.20
C ASP A 151 8.10 -1.13 5.50
N VAL A 152 7.63 -1.30 4.27
CA VAL A 152 6.79 -0.33 3.58
C VAL A 152 5.44 -0.96 3.31
N THR A 153 4.39 -0.16 3.45
CA THR A 153 3.03 -0.66 3.33
C THR A 153 2.28 0.11 2.26
N PHE A 154 1.80 -0.61 1.25
CA PHE A 154 0.77 -0.14 0.33
C PHE A 154 -0.60 -0.42 0.94
N ILE A 155 -1.44 0.61 1.02
CA ILE A 155 -2.79 0.52 1.56
C ILE A 155 -3.75 1.12 0.55
N TRP A 156 -4.76 0.36 0.13
CA TRP A 156 -5.92 0.92 -0.53
C TRP A 156 -7.11 0.94 0.41
N LYS A 157 -7.90 2.00 0.38
CA LYS A 157 -9.14 2.08 1.14
C LYS A 157 -10.20 2.84 0.37
N GLU A 158 -11.42 2.33 0.37
CA GLU A 158 -12.58 3.08 -0.08
C GLU A 158 -12.82 4.29 0.84
N ARG A 159 -12.96 5.47 0.25
CA ARG A 159 -13.40 6.67 0.93
C ARG A 159 -14.77 7.09 0.44
N VAL A 160 -15.56 7.57 1.38
CA VAL A 160 -16.88 8.13 1.11
C VAL A 160 -16.81 9.61 1.46
N TYR A 161 -16.85 10.44 0.44
CA TYR A 161 -17.04 11.89 0.56
C TYR A 161 -18.52 12.18 0.51
N LYS A 162 -18.98 13.01 1.45
CA LYS A 162 -20.38 13.45 1.53
C LYS A 162 -20.40 14.96 1.54
N ASP A 163 -21.19 15.52 0.65
CA ASP A 163 -21.67 16.88 0.69
C ASP A 163 -23.20 16.84 0.73
N SER A 164 -23.81 17.97 1.08
CA SER A 164 -25.24 18.23 1.31
C SER A 164 -26.18 17.41 0.42
N ASN A 165 -25.88 17.32 -0.89
CA ASN A 165 -26.68 16.57 -1.88
C ASN A 165 -25.92 15.46 -2.61
N THR A 166 -24.62 15.30 -2.36
CA THR A 166 -23.74 14.46 -3.20
C THR A 166 -22.93 13.51 -2.34
N LYS A 167 -22.97 12.22 -2.70
CA LYS A 167 -22.10 11.20 -2.14
C LYS A 167 -21.16 10.69 -3.22
N LEU A 168 -19.86 10.84 -3.00
CA LEU A 168 -18.82 10.30 -3.87
C LEU A 168 -18.08 9.19 -3.15
N CYS A 169 -18.11 7.97 -3.70
CA CYS A 169 -17.22 6.90 -3.28
C CYS A 169 -16.00 6.91 -4.19
N CYS A 170 -14.79 7.00 -3.63
CA CYS A 170 -13.56 6.85 -4.40
C CYS A 170 -12.49 6.08 -3.63
N GLY A 171 -11.64 5.35 -4.36
CA GLY A 171 -10.50 4.68 -3.78
C GLY A 171 -9.36 5.64 -3.44
N SER A 172 -8.61 5.32 -2.39
CA SER A 172 -7.48 6.10 -1.87
C SER A 172 -6.32 5.15 -1.64
N MET A 173 -5.21 5.35 -2.35
CA MET A 173 -3.98 4.59 -2.12
C MET A 173 -3.02 5.41 -1.25
N ARG A 174 -2.43 4.74 -0.26
CA ARG A 174 -1.35 5.26 0.58
C ARG A 174 -0.16 4.32 0.50
N PHE A 175 1.02 4.91 0.45
CA PHE A 175 2.28 4.22 0.64
C PHE A 175 2.94 4.81 1.89
N GLU A 176 3.09 3.97 2.91
CA GLU A 176 3.65 4.30 4.21
C GLU A 176 5.09 3.78 4.27
N PHE A 177 6.04 4.65 4.62
CA PHE A 177 7.47 4.34 4.54
C PHE A 177 8.29 5.22 5.48
N ASN A 178 9.49 4.76 5.85
CA ASN A 178 10.47 5.58 6.56
C ASN A 178 11.50 6.16 5.58
N VAL A 179 11.98 7.38 5.86
CA VAL A 179 13.03 8.03 5.07
C VAL A 179 14.26 8.25 5.92
N ASP A 180 15.42 7.91 5.37
CA ASP A 180 16.73 8.21 5.96
C ASP A 180 17.60 8.97 4.95
N VAL A 181 18.65 9.63 5.46
CA VAL A 181 19.57 10.45 4.66
C VAL A 181 21.02 10.11 5.04
N LYS A 182 21.83 9.76 4.04
CA LYS A 182 23.26 9.48 4.23
C LYS A 182 24.11 10.22 3.21
N ASP A 183 25.28 10.68 3.64
CA ASP A 183 26.31 11.15 2.74
C ASP A 183 27.07 9.94 2.20
N PHE A 184 26.97 9.71 0.88
CA PHE A 184 27.85 8.74 0.22
C PHE A 184 29.12 9.49 -0.16
N VAL A 185 30.20 9.25 0.57
CA VAL A 185 31.54 9.57 0.08
C VAL A 185 31.86 8.49 -0.95
N GLU A 186 32.02 8.87 -2.21
CA GLU A 186 32.63 7.98 -3.19
C GLU A 186 34.04 7.70 -2.69
N GLU A 187 34.34 6.45 -2.31
CA GLU A 187 35.72 6.03 -2.09
C GLU A 187 36.46 6.25 -3.42
N ILE A 188 37.43 7.17 -3.38
CA ILE A 188 38.28 7.59 -4.51
C ILE A 188 39.24 6.45 -4.85
#